data_AF-A0A9W7KSK1-F1
#
_entry.id   AF-A0A9W7KSK1-F1
#
_cell.length_a   1.000
_cell.length_b   1.000
_cell.length_c   1.000
_cell.angle_alpha   90.00
_cell.angle_beta   90.00
_cell.angle_gamma   90.00
#
_symmetry.space_group_name_H-M   'P 1'
#
loop_
_entity.id
_entity.type
_entity.pdbx_description
1 polymer ?
#
loop_
_entity_poly.entity_id
_entity_poly.type
_entity_poly.pdbx_seq_one_letter_code
_entity_poly.pdbx_strand_id
1 'polypeptide(L)'
;MNVTWLLGSTVCLITFPLAGLTTFLSLLINDSCYMLDFGVNNFELIMGSSAAAPIQACFGENEEISGGLNLSDGLDFRREFEVNMDMIQRTDINSKFLEVDNKFEQVNYLISRITKSYTFHNLLYQFNSSTNLLNGEQYSSSIKSSCPFNIEMLFSDIYDFDQPWKVSRLGGKTGEASWRSLDDYEIISYNHQSTETAEEYISRLFNVAGRCTGGLDIDLPQLCEQGWTSNVMPIMPPEFCTGGGGCVYPCSDIFNSISRNFTNILNTVHLQESMRGDLGVESCPSNFTCPSSNMRDFGRTQTLKEMLNDLKSNLTYSRDALIEARYKEGGVAGMINGSRSIECNSNCNFIVKKYSETKEAWCDDVFGSVVQISGGLWALSVFVWIQACFGYLLTVRLRGKSRKDLVEEVEEEFEEGEVGGGGMDEDFDLYS
;
A
#
# COMPACT_ATOMS: atom_id res chain seq x y z
N MET A 1 -38.27 84.39 42.62
CA MET A 1 -37.88 83.67 41.39
C MET A 1 -39.14 83.04 40.79
N ASN A 2 -39.40 83.19 39.49
CA ASN A 2 -40.67 82.75 38.89
C ASN A 2 -40.59 81.24 38.58
N VAL A 3 -41.49 80.42 39.14
CA VAL A 3 -41.41 78.94 39.07
C VAL A 3 -41.44 78.43 37.62
N THR A 4 -42.15 79.13 36.73
CA THR A 4 -42.22 78.84 35.30
C THR A 4 -40.86 78.95 34.60
N TRP A 5 -40.01 79.87 35.03
CA TRP A 5 -38.67 80.06 34.49
C TRP A 5 -37.73 78.93 34.86
N LEU A 6 -37.76 78.52 36.14
CA LEU A 6 -36.95 77.41 36.62
C LEU A 6 -37.36 76.09 35.97
N LEU A 7 -38.67 75.83 35.84
CA LEU A 7 -39.18 74.65 35.16
C LEU A 7 -38.85 74.66 33.66
N GLY A 8 -39.03 75.79 32.97
CA GLY A 8 -38.68 75.92 31.54
C GLY A 8 -37.20 75.68 31.29
N SER A 9 -36.33 76.29 32.09
CA SER A 9 -34.87 76.08 31.97
C SER A 9 -34.46 74.64 32.27
N THR A 10 -35.10 73.98 33.25
CA THR A 10 -34.81 72.59 33.59
C THR A 10 -35.24 71.65 32.47
N VAL A 11 -36.41 71.88 31.86
CA VAL A 11 -36.87 71.12 30.71
C VAL A 11 -35.89 71.28 29.54
N CYS A 12 -35.48 72.51 29.20
CA CYS A 12 -34.51 72.73 28.13
C CYS A 12 -33.14 72.08 28.41
N LEU A 13 -32.66 72.12 29.65
CA LEU A 13 -31.40 71.50 30.06
C LEU A 13 -31.41 69.97 29.93
N ILE A 14 -32.58 69.34 30.07
CA ILE A 14 -32.73 67.88 29.93
C ILE A 14 -33.02 67.50 28.48
N THR A 15 -33.87 68.24 27.77
CA THR A 15 -34.29 67.88 26.40
C THR A 15 -33.15 68.03 25.40
N PHE A 16 -32.27 69.01 25.57
CA PHE A 16 -31.15 69.24 24.66
C PHE A 16 -30.13 68.09 24.62
N PRO A 17 -29.55 67.62 25.75
CA PRO A 17 -28.64 66.47 25.74
C PRO A 17 -29.35 65.18 25.34
N LEU A 18 -30.63 65.00 25.70
CA LEU A 18 -31.39 63.82 25.28
C LEU A 18 -31.55 63.77 23.76
N ALA A 19 -31.89 64.90 23.13
CA ALA A 19 -32.00 65.02 21.67
C ALA A 19 -30.63 64.83 20.98
N GLY A 20 -29.56 65.35 21.58
CA GLY A 20 -28.19 65.12 21.11
C GLY A 20 -27.82 63.63 21.12
N LEU A 21 -28.11 62.94 22.24
CA LEU A 21 -27.84 61.51 22.40
C LEU A 21 -28.66 60.66 21.41
N THR A 22 -29.94 60.96 21.22
CA THR A 22 -30.79 60.20 20.28
C THR A 22 -30.36 60.41 18.84
N THR A 23 -29.89 61.61 18.49
CA THR A 23 -29.36 61.89 17.15
C THR A 23 -28.03 61.17 16.92
N PHE A 24 -27.12 61.16 17.91
CA PHE A 24 -25.87 60.41 17.82
C PHE A 24 -26.10 58.90 17.69
N LEU A 25 -27.02 58.34 18.49
CA LEU A 25 -27.41 56.93 18.38
C LEU A 25 -28.00 56.63 16.99
N SER A 26 -28.80 57.53 16.44
CA SER A 26 -29.36 57.34 15.09
C SER A 26 -28.30 57.28 13.99
N LEU A 27 -27.20 58.04 14.12
CA LEU A 27 -26.08 58.00 13.17
C LEU A 27 -25.31 56.67 13.27
N LEU A 28 -24.95 56.24 14.48
CA LEU A 28 -24.28 54.95 14.70
C LEU A 28 -25.09 53.78 14.15
N ILE A 29 -26.40 53.86 14.34
CA ILE A 29 -27.36 52.87 13.88
C ILE A 29 -27.46 52.88 12.34
N ASN A 30 -27.57 54.05 11.72
CA ASN A 30 -27.59 54.16 10.27
C ASN A 30 -26.30 53.59 9.65
N ASP A 31 -25.15 53.89 10.24
CA ASP A 31 -23.85 53.33 9.83
C ASP A 31 -23.82 51.81 10.00
N SER A 32 -24.46 51.27 11.04
CA SER A 32 -24.58 49.81 11.23
C SER A 32 -25.41 49.13 10.14
N CYS A 33 -26.48 49.76 9.65
CA CYS A 33 -27.27 49.24 8.53
C CYS A 33 -26.46 49.26 7.22
N TYR A 34 -25.68 50.31 6.97
CA TYR A 34 -24.74 50.36 5.83
C TYR A 34 -23.64 49.30 5.95
N MET A 35 -23.11 49.06 7.15
CA MET A 35 -22.13 48.00 7.41
C MET A 35 -22.72 46.60 7.21
N LEU A 36 -24.00 46.38 7.54
CA LEU A 36 -24.70 45.13 7.26
C LEU A 36 -24.85 44.88 5.75
N ASP A 37 -25.11 45.92 4.95
CA ASP A 37 -25.11 45.81 3.49
C ASP A 37 -23.72 45.55 2.92
N PHE A 38 -22.70 46.20 3.48
CA PHE A 38 -21.33 45.94 3.07
C PHE A 38 -20.88 44.51 3.44
N GLY A 39 -21.29 44.02 4.61
CA GLY A 39 -20.96 42.69 5.12
C GLY A 39 -21.51 41.56 4.26
N VAL A 40 -22.71 41.71 3.70
CA VAL A 40 -23.29 40.72 2.77
C VAL A 40 -22.49 40.60 1.48
N ASN A 41 -21.89 41.70 1.03
CA ASN A 41 -21.11 41.74 -0.20
C ASN A 41 -19.65 41.29 -0.02
N ASN A 42 -19.12 41.26 1.21
CA ASN A 42 -17.72 40.93 1.51
C ASN A 42 -17.56 40.14 2.83
N PHE A 43 -18.15 38.95 2.89
CA PHE A 43 -18.02 38.07 4.07
C PHE A 43 -16.57 37.67 4.38
N GLU A 44 -15.68 37.71 3.39
CA GLU A 44 -14.25 37.37 3.56
C GLU A 44 -13.57 38.28 4.59
N LEU A 45 -13.94 39.56 4.64
CA LEU A 45 -13.36 40.52 5.57
C LEU A 45 -13.75 40.22 7.03
N ILE A 46 -14.92 39.59 7.25
CA ILE A 46 -15.49 39.38 8.59
C ILE A 46 -15.16 37.98 9.11
N MET A 47 -15.28 36.96 8.25
CA MET A 47 -15.21 35.54 8.66
C MET A 47 -13.99 34.80 8.10
N GLY A 48 -13.20 35.43 7.23
CA GLY A 48 -12.07 34.80 6.55
C GLY A 48 -12.49 33.96 5.32
N SER A 49 -11.54 33.74 4.42
CA SER A 49 -11.77 33.14 3.09
C SER A 49 -12.46 31.77 3.11
N SER A 50 -12.13 30.93 4.09
CA SER A 50 -12.68 29.56 4.16
C SER A 50 -14.15 29.50 4.61
N ALA A 51 -14.60 30.44 5.44
CA ALA A 51 -16.00 30.49 5.91
C ALA A 51 -16.87 31.39 5.02
N ALA A 52 -16.26 32.36 4.35
CA ALA A 52 -16.94 33.29 3.47
C ALA A 52 -17.44 32.66 2.18
N ALA A 53 -16.68 31.75 1.56
CA ALA A 53 -17.02 31.13 0.27
C ALA A 53 -18.44 30.51 0.22
N PRO A 54 -18.85 29.61 1.15
CA PRO A 54 -20.20 29.03 1.10
C PRO A 54 -21.31 30.05 1.38
N ILE A 55 -21.05 31.03 2.26
CA ILE A 55 -22.03 32.07 2.61
C ILE A 55 -22.20 33.04 1.43
N GLN A 56 -21.11 33.47 0.81
CA GLN A 56 -21.12 34.35 -0.35
C GLN A 56 -21.80 33.70 -1.56
N ALA A 57 -21.60 32.40 -1.78
CA ALA A 57 -22.34 31.64 -2.79
C ALA A 57 -23.86 31.65 -2.51
N CYS A 58 -24.29 31.61 -1.25
CA CYS A 58 -25.70 31.68 -0.87
C CYS A 58 -26.36 33.04 -1.12
N PHE A 59 -25.60 34.14 -1.05
CA PHE A 59 -26.11 35.50 -1.25
C PHE A 59 -25.88 36.04 -2.69
N GLY A 60 -25.09 35.34 -3.52
CA GLY A 60 -24.92 35.65 -4.94
C GLY A 60 -26.17 35.29 -5.75
N GLU A 61 -26.62 36.18 -6.63
CA GLU A 61 -27.92 36.07 -7.31
C GLU A 61 -28.08 34.85 -8.24
N ASN A 62 -27.04 34.05 -8.54
CA ASN A 62 -27.11 33.00 -9.57
C ASN A 62 -26.23 31.75 -9.36
N GLU A 63 -25.64 31.51 -8.19
CA GLU A 63 -24.70 30.38 -8.03
C GLU A 63 -25.20 29.32 -7.04
N GLU A 64 -25.40 28.10 -7.54
CA GLU A 64 -25.52 26.93 -6.69
C GLU A 64 -24.28 26.81 -5.79
N ILE A 65 -24.48 26.50 -4.51
CA ILE A 65 -23.41 26.34 -3.50
C ILE A 65 -22.32 25.34 -3.93
N SER A 66 -22.65 24.47 -4.89
CA SER A 66 -21.73 23.54 -5.57
C SER A 66 -20.53 24.23 -6.21
N GLY A 67 -20.70 25.43 -6.77
CA GLY A 67 -19.63 26.23 -7.37
C GLY A 67 -18.67 26.82 -6.35
N GLY A 68 -19.20 27.35 -5.24
CA GLY A 68 -18.40 28.00 -4.19
C GLY A 68 -17.59 27.05 -3.30
N LEU A 69 -18.03 25.79 -3.16
CA LEU A 69 -17.32 24.76 -2.38
C LEU A 69 -16.35 23.90 -3.21
N ASN A 70 -16.21 24.18 -4.52
CA ASN A 70 -15.47 23.35 -5.46
C ASN A 70 -15.81 21.85 -5.30
N LEU A 71 -17.10 21.53 -5.22
CA LEU A 71 -17.57 20.15 -5.10
C LEU A 71 -17.32 19.33 -6.39
N SER A 72 -16.84 19.98 -7.46
CA SER A 72 -16.42 19.34 -8.71
C SER A 72 -15.32 18.30 -8.49
N ASP A 73 -14.32 18.59 -7.64
CA ASP A 73 -13.25 17.65 -7.29
C ASP A 73 -13.79 16.42 -6.54
N GLY A 74 -14.81 16.61 -5.70
CA GLY A 74 -15.49 15.52 -4.99
C GLY A 74 -16.31 14.62 -5.93
N LEU A 75 -16.93 15.21 -6.95
CA LEU A 75 -17.67 14.49 -7.99
C LEU A 75 -16.72 13.71 -8.93
N ASP A 76 -15.54 14.27 -9.22
CA ASP A 76 -14.52 13.60 -10.02
C ASP A 76 -13.88 12.43 -9.27
N PHE A 77 -13.54 12.58 -7.99
CA PHE A 77 -13.09 11.46 -7.14
C PHE A 77 -14.12 10.33 -7.11
N ARG A 78 -15.41 10.65 -6.99
CA ARG A 78 -16.47 9.66 -7.02
C ARG A 78 -16.50 8.91 -8.36
N ARG A 79 -16.41 9.62 -9.48
CA ARG A 79 -16.43 9.01 -10.82
C ARG A 79 -15.21 8.09 -11.00
N GLU A 80 -14.02 8.55 -10.63
CA GLU A 80 -12.80 7.73 -10.69
C GLU A 80 -12.89 6.51 -9.77
N PHE A 81 -13.42 6.67 -8.56
CA PHE A 81 -13.62 5.57 -7.62
C PHE A 81 -14.62 4.54 -8.16
N GLU A 82 -15.77 4.97 -8.70
CA GLU A 82 -16.75 4.07 -9.32
C GLU A 82 -16.16 3.32 -10.52
N VAL A 83 -15.41 4.01 -11.39
CA VAL A 83 -14.73 3.41 -12.54
C VAL A 83 -13.69 2.37 -12.09
N ASN A 84 -12.85 2.71 -11.12
CA ASN A 84 -11.82 1.80 -10.59
C ASN A 84 -12.44 0.58 -9.89
N MET A 85 -13.51 0.77 -9.11
CA MET A 85 -14.22 -0.34 -8.47
C MET A 85 -14.91 -1.25 -9.48
N ASP A 86 -15.49 -0.69 -10.53
CA ASP A 86 -16.06 -1.48 -11.62
C ASP A 86 -14.98 -2.26 -12.39
N MET A 87 -13.79 -1.68 -12.60
CA MET A 87 -12.64 -2.41 -13.16
C MET A 87 -12.21 -3.56 -12.25
N ILE A 88 -12.10 -3.33 -10.93
CA ILE A 88 -11.73 -4.36 -9.94
C ILE A 88 -12.77 -5.49 -9.94
N GLN A 89 -14.07 -5.15 -9.97
CA GLN A 89 -15.16 -6.13 -9.97
C GLN A 89 -15.21 -6.95 -11.26
N ARG A 90 -14.90 -6.35 -12.41
CA ARG A 90 -14.85 -7.03 -13.72
C ARG A 90 -13.56 -7.82 -13.95
N THR A 91 -12.52 -7.58 -13.16
CA THR A 91 -11.26 -8.28 -13.31
C THR A 91 -11.41 -9.71 -12.81
N ASP A 92 -11.40 -10.66 -13.75
CA ASP A 92 -11.38 -12.08 -13.44
C ASP A 92 -9.98 -12.51 -12.99
N ILE A 93 -9.76 -12.42 -11.67
CA ILE A 93 -8.54 -12.87 -11.00
C ILE A 93 -8.25 -14.34 -11.36
N ASN A 94 -9.27 -15.20 -11.45
CA ASN A 94 -9.06 -16.61 -11.76
C ASN A 94 -8.48 -16.81 -13.16
N SER A 95 -8.97 -16.08 -14.16
CA SER A 95 -8.45 -16.13 -15.53
C SER A 95 -6.99 -15.68 -15.61
N LYS A 96 -6.60 -14.63 -14.88
CA LYS A 96 -5.21 -14.17 -14.83
C LYS A 96 -4.28 -15.16 -14.15
N PHE A 97 -4.70 -15.76 -13.04
CA PHE A 97 -3.93 -16.80 -12.37
C PHE A 97 -3.87 -18.09 -13.19
N LEU A 98 -4.90 -18.41 -13.97
CA LEU A 98 -4.88 -19.56 -14.90
C LEU A 98 -3.76 -19.42 -15.95
N GLU A 99 -3.50 -18.21 -16.45
CA GLU A 99 -2.38 -17.97 -17.37
C GLU A 99 -1.03 -18.26 -16.71
N VAL A 100 -0.86 -17.83 -15.45
CA VAL A 100 0.36 -18.11 -14.68
C VAL A 100 0.48 -19.60 -14.37
N ASP A 101 -0.60 -20.24 -13.96
CA ASP A 101 -0.67 -21.68 -13.71
C ASP A 101 -0.25 -22.48 -14.94
N ASN A 102 -0.73 -22.10 -16.12
CA ASN A 102 -0.32 -22.72 -17.38
C ASN A 102 1.18 -22.55 -17.67
N LYS A 103 1.79 -21.44 -17.24
CA LYS A 103 3.25 -21.24 -17.36
C LYS A 103 4.01 -22.15 -16.38
N PHE A 104 3.51 -22.35 -15.17
CA PHE A 104 4.08 -23.32 -14.23
C PHE A 104 4.04 -24.74 -14.79
N GLU A 105 2.92 -25.16 -15.39
CA GLU A 105 2.78 -26.44 -16.08
C GLU A 105 3.78 -26.57 -17.25
N GLN A 106 3.95 -25.52 -18.06
CA GLN A 106 4.93 -25.51 -19.14
C GLN A 106 6.36 -25.63 -18.64
N VAL A 107 6.73 -24.94 -17.56
CA VAL A 107 8.06 -25.04 -16.96
C VAL A 107 8.30 -26.44 -16.39
N ASN A 108 7.33 -27.01 -15.67
CA ASN A 108 7.40 -28.39 -15.18
C ASN A 108 7.57 -29.38 -16.34
N TYR A 109 6.82 -29.21 -17.43
CA TYR A 109 6.98 -30.00 -18.65
C TYR A 109 8.39 -29.86 -19.26
N LEU A 110 8.93 -28.64 -19.37
CA LEU A 110 10.28 -28.40 -19.90
C LEU A 110 11.35 -29.05 -19.03
N ILE A 111 11.24 -28.94 -17.70
CA ILE A 111 12.15 -29.58 -16.75
C ILE A 111 12.10 -31.11 -16.91
N SER A 112 10.90 -31.69 -17.03
CA SER A 112 10.75 -33.13 -17.26
C SER A 112 11.37 -33.59 -18.59
N ARG A 113 11.42 -32.70 -19.59
CA ARG A 113 11.93 -33.00 -20.94
C ARG A 113 13.45 -32.88 -21.05
N ILE A 114 14.07 -31.92 -20.35
CA ILE A 114 15.53 -31.72 -20.37
C ILE A 114 16.25 -33.03 -20.06
N THR A 115 15.79 -33.72 -19.03
CA THR A 115 16.43 -34.92 -18.52
C THR A 115 16.11 -36.14 -19.40
N LYS A 116 14.85 -36.27 -19.84
CA LYS A 116 14.43 -37.37 -20.74
C LYS A 116 15.08 -37.32 -22.13
N SER A 117 15.24 -36.13 -22.70
CA SER A 117 15.57 -36.02 -24.14
C SER A 117 17.05 -35.82 -24.43
N TYR A 118 17.76 -35.02 -23.64
CA TYR A 118 19.13 -34.62 -24.00
C TYR A 118 20.16 -35.36 -23.18
N THR A 119 20.02 -35.36 -21.86
CA THR A 119 20.98 -35.99 -20.96
C THR A 119 20.91 -37.50 -21.08
N PHE A 120 19.70 -38.09 -20.95
CA PHE A 120 19.53 -39.54 -21.07
C PHE A 120 19.95 -40.08 -22.43
N HIS A 121 19.54 -39.43 -23.54
CA HIS A 121 19.87 -39.92 -24.88
C HIS A 121 21.35 -39.78 -25.23
N ASN A 122 21.99 -38.65 -24.91
CA ASN A 122 23.42 -38.48 -25.14
C ASN A 122 24.26 -39.40 -24.25
N LEU A 123 23.82 -39.67 -23.03
CA LEU A 123 24.49 -40.63 -22.17
C LEU A 123 24.28 -42.06 -22.66
N LEU A 124 23.06 -42.51 -22.91
CA LEU A 124 22.82 -43.81 -23.57
C LEU A 124 23.63 -43.92 -24.86
N TYR A 125 23.77 -42.85 -25.63
CA TYR A 125 24.63 -42.81 -26.81
C TYR A 125 26.12 -42.88 -26.48
N GLN A 126 26.63 -42.21 -25.43
CA GLN A 126 28.03 -42.33 -24.99
C GLN A 126 28.33 -43.70 -24.40
N PHE A 127 27.39 -44.26 -23.65
CA PHE A 127 27.43 -45.63 -23.13
C PHE A 127 27.39 -46.63 -24.29
N ASN A 128 26.47 -46.47 -25.24
CA ASN A 128 26.34 -47.31 -26.42
C ASN A 128 27.48 -47.12 -27.41
N SER A 129 28.11 -45.95 -27.51
CA SER A 129 29.30 -45.76 -28.33
C SER A 129 30.53 -46.37 -27.68
N SER A 130 30.62 -46.33 -26.34
CA SER A 130 31.65 -47.07 -25.59
C SER A 130 31.48 -48.60 -25.74
N THR A 131 30.24 -49.11 -25.84
CA THR A 131 29.99 -50.53 -26.16
C THR A 131 30.04 -50.83 -27.66
N ASN A 132 29.74 -49.89 -28.55
CA ASN A 132 29.86 -50.05 -30.00
C ASN A 132 31.31 -49.98 -30.48
N LEU A 133 32.20 -49.31 -29.75
CA LEU A 133 33.64 -49.51 -29.89
C LEU A 133 34.04 -50.98 -29.66
N LEU A 134 33.24 -51.75 -28.91
CA LEU A 134 33.41 -53.22 -28.75
C LEU A 134 32.70 -54.05 -29.83
N ASN A 135 31.74 -53.47 -30.56
CA ASN A 135 30.95 -54.16 -31.60
C ASN A 135 31.38 -53.77 -33.04
N GLY A 136 32.23 -52.77 -33.22
CA GLY A 136 32.79 -52.43 -34.53
C GLY A 136 33.67 -53.57 -35.05
N GLU A 137 33.54 -53.89 -36.35
CA GLU A 137 34.16 -55.04 -37.02
C GLU A 137 35.69 -55.19 -36.84
N GLN A 138 36.39 -54.19 -36.30
CA GLN A 138 37.82 -54.23 -36.00
C GLN A 138 38.18 -54.65 -34.57
N TYR A 139 37.25 -54.65 -33.61
CA TYR A 139 37.50 -55.14 -32.25
C TYR A 139 36.83 -56.51 -32.07
N SER A 140 37.66 -57.52 -31.90
CA SER A 140 37.32 -58.94 -31.92
C SER A 140 36.31 -59.34 -30.83
N SER A 141 35.60 -60.44 -31.08
CA SER A 141 34.81 -61.23 -30.13
C SER A 141 35.43 -61.43 -28.72
N SER A 142 36.74 -61.18 -28.57
CA SER A 142 37.48 -61.17 -27.31
C SER A 142 37.10 -60.06 -26.33
N ILE A 143 36.72 -58.84 -26.77
CA ILE A 143 36.34 -57.80 -25.78
C ILE A 143 34.90 -58.03 -25.30
N LYS A 144 34.00 -58.46 -26.17
CA LYS A 144 32.62 -58.83 -25.78
C LYS A 144 32.59 -60.01 -24.80
N SER A 145 33.52 -60.95 -24.90
CA SER A 145 33.68 -62.01 -23.90
C SER A 145 34.35 -61.51 -22.62
N SER A 146 35.13 -60.42 -22.69
CA SER A 146 35.83 -59.87 -21.53
C SER A 146 35.00 -58.86 -20.73
N CYS A 147 34.11 -58.12 -21.38
CA CYS A 147 33.21 -57.13 -20.78
C CYS A 147 31.74 -57.45 -21.12
N PRO A 148 31.12 -58.44 -20.44
CA PRO A 148 29.78 -58.93 -20.75
C PRO A 148 28.66 -57.99 -20.24
N PHE A 149 28.87 -56.68 -20.29
CA PHE A 149 27.88 -55.71 -19.85
C PHE A 149 26.76 -55.57 -20.90
N ASN A 150 25.51 -55.71 -20.46
CA ASN A 150 24.36 -55.29 -21.25
C ASN A 150 23.65 -54.13 -20.55
N ILE A 151 24.03 -52.91 -20.93
CA ILE A 151 23.61 -51.68 -20.25
C ILE A 151 22.17 -51.31 -20.63
N GLU A 152 21.77 -51.58 -21.88
CA GLU A 152 20.38 -51.39 -22.35
C GLU A 152 19.38 -52.25 -21.57
N MET A 153 19.83 -53.37 -21.00
CA MET A 153 19.02 -54.21 -20.11
C MET A 153 18.92 -53.70 -18.68
N LEU A 154 19.82 -52.82 -18.25
CA LEU A 154 19.87 -52.28 -16.88
C LEU A 154 19.17 -50.93 -16.75
N PHE A 155 19.01 -50.20 -17.85
CA PHE A 155 18.36 -48.88 -17.85
C PHE A 155 17.48 -48.71 -19.08
N SER A 156 16.17 -48.59 -18.84
CA SER A 156 15.15 -48.37 -19.87
C SER A 156 14.59 -46.95 -19.84
N ASP A 157 14.60 -46.32 -18.67
CA ASP A 157 14.20 -44.94 -18.39
C ASP A 157 15.21 -44.27 -17.45
N ILE A 158 15.22 -42.94 -17.40
CA ILE A 158 16.10 -42.16 -16.51
C ILE A 158 15.77 -42.35 -15.03
N TYR A 159 14.52 -42.71 -14.71
CA TYR A 159 14.11 -43.00 -13.33
C TYR A 159 14.66 -44.34 -12.81
N ASP A 160 15.17 -45.18 -13.70
CA ASP A 160 15.80 -46.45 -13.33
C ASP A 160 17.12 -46.26 -12.58
N PHE A 161 17.72 -45.06 -12.66
CA PHE A 161 18.98 -44.72 -12.00
C PHE A 161 18.84 -44.58 -10.48
N ASP A 162 17.66 -44.22 -9.97
CA ASP A 162 17.42 -44.17 -8.52
C ASP A 162 17.39 -45.58 -7.92
N GLN A 163 16.90 -46.56 -8.69
CA GLN A 163 16.66 -47.94 -8.22
C GLN A 163 17.03 -48.98 -9.28
N PRO A 164 18.31 -49.04 -9.68
CA PRO A 164 18.77 -49.88 -10.80
C PRO A 164 18.47 -51.38 -10.62
N TRP A 165 18.42 -51.85 -9.38
CA TRP A 165 18.07 -53.23 -9.05
C TRP A 165 16.63 -53.63 -9.43
N LYS A 166 15.69 -52.67 -9.47
CA LYS A 166 14.32 -52.95 -9.92
C LYS A 166 14.30 -53.35 -11.40
N VAL A 167 15.09 -52.67 -12.22
CA VAL A 167 15.18 -52.97 -13.65
C VAL A 167 15.84 -54.31 -13.88
N SER A 168 16.95 -54.59 -13.20
CA SER A 168 17.60 -55.91 -13.27
C SER A 168 16.58 -57.03 -13.02
N ARG A 169 15.75 -56.88 -11.98
CA ARG A 169 14.69 -57.85 -11.66
C ARG A 169 13.60 -57.94 -12.73
N LEU A 170 13.12 -56.80 -13.24
CA LEU A 170 12.10 -56.74 -14.29
C LEU A 170 12.60 -57.32 -15.62
N GLY A 171 13.89 -57.15 -15.93
CA GLY A 171 14.57 -57.75 -17.07
C GLY A 171 14.89 -59.25 -16.89
N GLY A 172 14.43 -59.87 -15.81
CA GLY A 172 14.65 -61.29 -15.52
C GLY A 172 16.08 -61.64 -15.11
N LYS A 173 16.90 -60.65 -14.73
CA LYS A 173 18.24 -60.85 -14.18
C LYS A 173 18.16 -60.88 -12.66
N THR A 174 18.00 -62.10 -12.14
CA THR A 174 18.04 -62.40 -10.71
C THR A 174 19.13 -63.44 -10.44
N GLY A 175 19.75 -63.38 -9.26
CA GLY A 175 20.82 -64.31 -8.89
C GLY A 175 22.23 -63.84 -9.24
N GLU A 176 23.07 -64.77 -9.68
CA GLU A 176 24.51 -64.56 -9.89
C GLU A 176 24.83 -64.21 -11.36
N ALA A 177 25.76 -63.28 -11.55
CA ALA A 177 26.30 -62.94 -12.87
C ALA A 177 27.27 -64.02 -13.36
N SER A 178 27.71 -63.92 -14.62
CA SER A 178 28.72 -64.84 -15.16
C SER A 178 30.16 -64.34 -14.96
N TRP A 179 30.35 -63.22 -14.27
CA TRP A 179 31.64 -62.58 -14.06
C TRP A 179 31.94 -62.37 -12.59
N ARG A 180 33.22 -62.16 -12.28
CA ARG A 180 33.76 -62.05 -10.93
C ARG A 180 34.18 -60.62 -10.61
N SER A 181 34.06 -60.27 -9.34
CA SER A 181 34.45 -58.99 -8.78
C SER A 181 35.98 -58.82 -8.75
N LEU A 182 36.46 -57.61 -9.00
CA LEU A 182 37.88 -57.24 -8.90
C LEU A 182 38.40 -57.27 -7.45
N ASP A 183 37.53 -57.03 -6.47
CA ASP A 183 37.97 -56.82 -5.09
C ASP A 183 38.16 -58.15 -4.34
N ASP A 184 37.24 -59.09 -4.54
CA ASP A 184 37.11 -60.31 -3.74
C ASP A 184 36.98 -61.61 -4.56
N TYR A 185 36.94 -61.51 -5.90
CA TYR A 185 36.74 -62.64 -6.84
C TYR A 185 35.42 -63.39 -6.70
N GLU A 186 34.49 -62.91 -5.88
CA GLU A 186 33.18 -63.53 -5.77
C GLU A 186 32.39 -63.32 -7.06
N ILE A 187 31.47 -64.24 -7.34
CA ILE A 187 30.55 -64.07 -8.45
C ILE A 187 29.64 -62.89 -8.11
N ILE A 188 29.63 -61.88 -8.96
CA ILE A 188 28.84 -60.67 -8.70
C ILE A 188 27.36 -61.04 -8.69
N SER A 189 26.65 -60.74 -7.59
CA SER A 189 25.21 -60.95 -7.52
C SER A 189 24.44 -59.76 -8.08
N TYR A 190 23.40 -60.00 -8.88
CA TYR A 190 22.43 -58.97 -9.26
C TYR A 190 21.49 -58.57 -8.12
N ASN A 191 21.45 -59.36 -7.05
CA ASN A 191 20.57 -59.08 -5.92
C ASN A 191 20.99 -57.79 -5.22
N HIS A 192 19.99 -56.98 -4.89
CA HIS A 192 20.17 -55.76 -4.11
C HIS A 192 20.52 -56.11 -2.67
N GLN A 193 21.60 -55.55 -2.15
CA GLN A 193 21.90 -55.59 -0.73
C GLN A 193 21.09 -54.47 -0.06
N SER A 194 20.27 -54.78 0.96
CA SER A 194 19.26 -53.85 1.49
C SER A 194 19.80 -52.48 1.95
N THR A 195 21.09 -52.37 2.21
CA THR A 195 21.77 -51.14 2.64
C THR A 195 22.53 -50.42 1.52
N GLU A 196 22.67 -51.01 0.34
CA GLU A 196 23.47 -50.40 -0.73
C GLU A 196 22.67 -49.30 -1.44
N THR A 197 23.38 -48.20 -1.71
CA THR A 197 22.92 -47.10 -2.55
C THR A 197 22.93 -47.51 -4.03
N ALA A 198 22.26 -46.71 -4.88
CA ALA A 198 22.29 -46.92 -6.32
C ALA A 198 23.72 -46.85 -6.90
N GLU A 199 24.56 -45.95 -6.38
CA GLU A 199 25.95 -45.82 -6.79
C GLU A 199 26.79 -47.03 -6.38
N GLU A 200 26.63 -47.51 -5.14
CA GLU A 200 27.30 -48.73 -4.65
C GLU A 200 26.87 -49.97 -5.45
N TYR A 201 25.58 -50.10 -5.77
CA TYR A 201 25.07 -51.19 -6.60
C TYR A 201 25.74 -51.22 -7.97
N ILE A 202 25.80 -50.07 -8.65
CA ILE A 202 26.42 -49.96 -9.98
C ILE A 202 27.94 -50.14 -9.90
N SER A 203 28.59 -49.53 -8.92
CA SER A 203 30.03 -49.74 -8.69
C SER A 203 30.34 -51.23 -8.53
N ARG A 204 29.55 -51.95 -7.72
CA ARG A 204 29.71 -53.40 -7.51
C ARG A 204 29.42 -54.22 -8.77
N LEU A 205 28.35 -53.91 -9.52
CA LEU A 205 27.98 -54.67 -10.71
C LEU A 205 29.04 -54.60 -11.83
N PHE A 206 29.68 -53.44 -11.99
CA PHE A 206 30.62 -53.19 -13.07
C PHE A 206 32.10 -53.32 -12.66
N ASN A 207 32.41 -53.59 -11.39
CA ASN A 207 33.77 -53.82 -10.90
C ASN A 207 34.29 -55.23 -11.27
N VAL A 208 34.55 -55.45 -12.56
CA VAL A 208 34.91 -56.78 -13.10
C VAL A 208 36.42 -57.03 -13.01
N ALA A 209 36.79 -58.23 -12.55
CA ALA A 209 38.17 -58.68 -12.51
C ALA A 209 38.84 -58.67 -13.90
N GLY A 210 40.16 -58.49 -13.92
CA GLY A 210 40.97 -58.55 -15.14
C GLY A 210 41.10 -59.98 -15.68
N ARG A 211 41.70 -60.08 -16.88
CA ARG A 211 42.05 -61.35 -17.52
C ARG A 211 43.56 -61.46 -17.71
N CYS A 212 44.08 -62.68 -17.53
CA CYS A 212 45.48 -62.97 -17.77
C CYS A 212 45.77 -62.99 -19.28
N THR A 213 46.67 -62.13 -19.75
CA THR A 213 47.15 -62.18 -21.14
C THR A 213 48.48 -62.90 -21.20
N GLY A 214 48.42 -64.24 -21.33
CA GLY A 214 49.59 -65.03 -21.74
C GLY A 214 49.72 -65.00 -23.26
N GLY A 215 50.90 -64.67 -23.78
CA GLY A 215 51.23 -65.04 -25.16
C GLY A 215 51.12 -66.56 -25.30
N LEU A 216 50.63 -67.05 -26.45
CA LEU A 216 50.26 -68.44 -26.73
C LEU A 216 51.33 -69.52 -26.43
N ASP A 217 52.54 -69.15 -26.03
CA ASP A 217 53.70 -70.03 -25.82
C ASP A 217 54.29 -70.02 -24.40
N ILE A 218 53.66 -69.35 -23.42
CA ILE A 218 54.12 -69.36 -22.02
C ILE A 218 53.01 -69.94 -21.14
N ASP A 219 53.35 -70.93 -20.30
CA ASP A 219 52.47 -71.51 -19.29
C ASP A 219 51.72 -70.39 -18.53
N LEU A 220 50.45 -70.17 -18.91
CA LEU A 220 49.55 -69.14 -18.39
C LEU A 220 49.53 -69.00 -16.85
N PRO A 221 49.70 -70.06 -16.03
CA PRO A 221 49.70 -69.92 -14.58
C PRO A 221 50.80 -69.00 -14.05
N GLN A 222 52.01 -69.00 -14.64
CA GLN A 222 53.17 -68.35 -14.02
C GLN A 222 53.19 -66.83 -14.16
N LEU A 223 52.48 -66.24 -15.14
CA LEU A 223 52.53 -64.79 -15.42
C LEU A 223 51.57 -63.95 -14.55
N CYS A 224 50.47 -64.54 -14.08
CA CYS A 224 49.55 -63.89 -13.15
C CYS A 224 49.92 -64.12 -11.66
N GLU A 225 50.77 -65.12 -11.38
CA GLU A 225 51.19 -65.49 -10.02
C GLU A 225 52.24 -64.56 -9.39
N GLN A 226 53.00 -63.78 -10.17
CA GLN A 226 54.15 -63.02 -9.64
C GLN A 226 53.80 -61.83 -8.71
N GLY A 227 52.51 -61.61 -8.41
CA GLY A 227 52.06 -60.63 -7.40
C GLY A 227 51.59 -61.23 -6.06
N TRP A 228 51.56 -62.56 -5.92
CA TRP A 228 50.79 -63.21 -4.84
C TRP A 228 51.68 -63.84 -3.79
N THR A 229 52.00 -63.08 -2.74
CA THR A 229 52.69 -63.64 -1.57
C THR A 229 51.69 -64.32 -0.63
N SER A 230 51.73 -65.65 -0.64
CA SER A 230 51.44 -66.57 0.48
C SER A 230 49.97 -66.88 0.90
N ASN A 231 49.64 -68.15 0.68
CA ASN A 231 49.21 -69.16 1.66
C ASN A 231 47.74 -69.43 2.00
N VAL A 232 46.76 -68.70 1.52
CA VAL A 232 45.38 -69.23 1.56
C VAL A 232 44.58 -68.57 0.44
N MET A 233 44.18 -69.30 -0.62
CA MET A 233 42.91 -69.03 -1.32
C MET A 233 42.60 -70.05 -2.45
N PRO A 234 41.32 -70.13 -2.87
CA PRO A 234 40.72 -71.23 -3.62
C PRO A 234 41.21 -71.34 -5.06
N ILE A 235 41.01 -72.53 -5.63
CA ILE A 235 41.31 -72.89 -7.03
C ILE A 235 40.66 -71.86 -7.96
N MET A 236 41.44 -70.89 -8.45
CA MET A 236 40.94 -69.88 -9.40
C MET A 236 40.82 -70.51 -10.79
N PRO A 237 39.80 -70.14 -11.59
CA PRO A 237 39.86 -70.37 -13.02
C PRO A 237 41.09 -69.63 -13.57
N PRO A 238 41.95 -70.27 -14.37
CA PRO A 238 43.25 -69.74 -14.79
C PRO A 238 43.19 -68.48 -15.69
N GLU A 239 41.99 -67.96 -15.95
CA GLU A 239 41.74 -66.88 -16.90
C GLU A 239 41.57 -65.49 -16.24
N PHE A 240 41.32 -65.41 -14.93
CA PHE A 240 41.00 -64.15 -14.23
C PHE A 240 42.11 -63.71 -13.27
N CYS A 241 42.25 -62.39 -13.08
CA CYS A 241 43.26 -61.79 -12.22
C CYS A 241 42.80 -60.43 -11.66
N THR A 242 43.42 -60.00 -10.55
CA THR A 242 43.13 -58.72 -9.87
C THR A 242 44.36 -57.86 -9.67
N GLY A 243 45.53 -58.30 -10.16
CA GLY A 243 46.77 -57.53 -10.14
C GLY A 243 47.91 -58.23 -10.88
N GLY A 244 49.04 -57.54 -11.04
CA GLY A 244 50.27 -58.06 -11.63
C GLY A 244 50.51 -57.65 -13.08
N GLY A 245 51.76 -57.76 -13.55
CA GLY A 245 52.19 -57.26 -14.86
C GLY A 245 51.58 -57.98 -16.07
N GLY A 246 50.99 -59.17 -15.88
CA GLY A 246 50.27 -59.93 -16.92
C GLY A 246 48.75 -59.80 -16.86
N CYS A 247 48.21 -58.98 -15.94
CA CYS A 247 46.78 -58.80 -15.77
C CYS A 247 46.28 -57.60 -16.59
N VAL A 248 45.36 -57.85 -17.52
CA VAL A 248 44.73 -56.80 -18.33
C VAL A 248 43.30 -56.59 -17.86
N TYR A 249 42.90 -55.34 -17.67
CA TYR A 249 41.54 -54.95 -17.27
C TYR A 249 40.82 -54.34 -18.47
N PRO A 250 40.34 -55.15 -19.41
CA PRO A 250 39.72 -54.65 -20.64
C PRO A 250 38.46 -53.81 -20.37
N CYS A 251 37.88 -53.93 -19.18
CA CYS A 251 36.65 -53.24 -18.78
C CYS A 251 36.89 -52.00 -17.91
N SER A 252 38.13 -51.72 -17.51
CA SER A 252 38.43 -50.65 -16.54
C SER A 252 38.06 -49.25 -17.05
N ASP A 253 38.39 -48.93 -18.30
CA ASP A 253 38.03 -47.65 -18.92
C ASP A 253 36.52 -47.48 -19.06
N ILE A 254 35.83 -48.57 -19.40
CA ILE A 254 34.37 -48.61 -19.47
C ILE A 254 33.80 -48.39 -18.07
N PHE A 255 34.22 -49.17 -17.07
CA PHE A 255 33.80 -49.02 -15.68
C PHE A 255 33.96 -47.58 -15.17
N ASN A 256 35.13 -46.98 -15.37
CA ASN A 256 35.42 -45.62 -14.95
C ASN A 256 34.51 -44.59 -15.65
N SER A 257 34.19 -44.82 -16.92
CA SER A 257 33.22 -44.00 -17.68
C SER A 257 31.80 -44.19 -17.15
N ILE A 258 31.36 -45.42 -16.92
CA ILE A 258 30.05 -45.77 -16.38
C ILE A 258 29.84 -45.13 -15.02
N SER A 259 30.76 -45.35 -14.08
CA SER A 259 30.68 -44.86 -12.71
C SER A 259 30.61 -43.33 -12.67
N ARG A 260 31.50 -42.64 -13.39
CA ARG A 260 31.51 -41.16 -13.45
C ARG A 260 30.22 -40.60 -14.04
N ASN A 261 29.73 -41.21 -15.12
CA ASN A 261 28.52 -40.78 -15.78
C ASN A 261 27.27 -41.08 -14.95
N PHE A 262 27.27 -42.19 -14.21
CA PHE A 262 26.17 -42.58 -13.33
C PHE A 262 25.93 -41.55 -12.23
N THR A 263 26.96 -41.14 -11.49
CA THR A 263 26.85 -40.09 -10.46
C THR A 263 26.35 -38.77 -11.04
N ASN A 264 26.84 -38.38 -12.23
CA ASN A 264 26.36 -37.16 -12.90
C ASN A 264 24.88 -37.26 -13.28
N ILE A 265 24.42 -38.42 -13.75
CA ILE A 265 22.99 -38.65 -14.03
C ILE A 265 22.18 -38.57 -12.76
N LEU A 266 22.59 -39.29 -11.71
CA LEU A 266 21.88 -39.34 -10.44
C LEU A 266 21.73 -37.92 -9.85
N ASN A 267 22.80 -37.13 -9.84
CA ASN A 267 22.76 -35.73 -9.44
C ASN A 267 21.82 -34.88 -10.30
N THR A 268 21.79 -35.12 -11.61
CA THR A 268 20.88 -34.41 -12.53
C THR A 268 19.42 -34.77 -12.28
N VAL A 269 19.13 -36.05 -12.01
CA VAL A 269 17.78 -36.53 -11.65
C VAL A 269 17.34 -35.94 -10.32
N HIS A 270 18.20 -35.97 -9.30
CA HIS A 270 17.90 -35.33 -8.01
C HIS A 270 17.66 -33.83 -8.15
N LEU A 271 18.48 -33.13 -8.94
CA LEU A 271 18.29 -31.71 -9.20
C LEU A 271 16.95 -31.45 -9.92
N GLN A 272 16.60 -32.26 -10.91
CA GLN A 272 15.32 -32.16 -11.61
C GLN A 272 14.13 -32.35 -10.66
N GLU A 273 14.11 -33.44 -9.90
CA GLU A 273 13.03 -33.74 -8.96
C GLU A 273 12.96 -32.67 -7.85
N SER A 274 14.10 -32.13 -7.42
CA SER A 274 14.14 -30.97 -6.53
C SER A 274 13.50 -29.74 -7.18
N MET A 275 13.82 -29.40 -8.43
CA MET A 275 13.23 -28.25 -9.13
C MET A 275 11.72 -28.43 -9.34
N ARG A 276 11.26 -29.66 -9.66
CA ARG A 276 9.82 -29.97 -9.80
C ARG A 276 9.10 -29.90 -8.46
N GLY A 277 9.74 -30.42 -7.40
CA GLY A 277 9.26 -30.31 -6.03
C GLY A 277 9.16 -28.86 -5.56
N ASP A 278 10.13 -28.01 -5.90
CA ASP A 278 10.12 -26.58 -5.59
C ASP A 278 9.04 -25.81 -6.35
N LEU A 279 8.75 -26.22 -7.59
CA LEU A 279 7.63 -25.66 -8.36
C LEU A 279 6.29 -26.02 -7.74
N GLY A 280 6.11 -27.24 -7.23
CA GLY A 280 4.88 -27.68 -6.56
C GLY A 280 3.70 -27.92 -7.50
N VAL A 281 3.97 -28.20 -8.78
CA VAL A 281 2.93 -28.42 -9.81
C VAL A 281 2.30 -29.82 -9.69
N GLU A 282 3.14 -30.83 -9.44
CA GLU A 282 2.71 -32.22 -9.23
C GLU A 282 2.86 -32.61 -7.75
N SER A 283 2.33 -33.77 -7.39
CA SER A 283 2.56 -34.36 -6.07
C SER A 283 4.05 -34.49 -5.79
N CYS A 284 4.47 -34.08 -4.59
CA CYS A 284 5.86 -34.19 -4.16
C CYS A 284 6.37 -35.64 -4.33
N PRO A 285 7.52 -35.87 -5.01
CA PRO A 285 8.08 -37.20 -5.18
C PRO A 285 8.32 -37.88 -3.81
N SER A 286 8.05 -39.18 -3.71
CA SER A 286 8.06 -39.90 -2.42
C SER A 286 9.39 -39.87 -1.67
N ASN A 287 10.49 -39.70 -2.39
CA ASN A 287 11.86 -39.71 -1.84
C ASN A 287 12.40 -38.30 -1.59
N PHE A 288 11.58 -37.26 -1.82
CA PHE A 288 12.00 -35.88 -1.71
C PHE A 288 11.12 -35.13 -0.72
N THR A 289 11.71 -34.15 -0.05
CA THR A 289 10.95 -33.18 0.74
C THR A 289 10.69 -31.96 -0.12
N CYS A 290 9.42 -31.58 -0.29
CA CYS A 290 9.02 -30.35 -0.98
C CYS A 290 8.58 -29.30 0.05
N PRO A 291 8.99 -28.02 -0.08
CA PRO A 291 10.06 -27.56 -0.97
C PRO A 291 11.42 -28.16 -0.55
N SER A 292 12.38 -28.16 -1.46
CA SER A 292 13.74 -28.68 -1.28
C SER A 292 14.47 -27.99 -0.12
N SER A 293 15.53 -28.61 0.39
CA SER A 293 16.37 -28.00 1.44
C SER A 293 16.92 -26.65 1.00
N ASN A 294 17.40 -26.54 -0.25
CA ASN A 294 17.93 -25.29 -0.79
C ASN A 294 16.89 -24.17 -0.75
N MET A 295 15.64 -24.46 -1.11
CA MET A 295 14.56 -23.48 -1.07
C MET A 295 14.19 -23.09 0.37
N ARG A 296 14.26 -24.03 1.32
CA ARG A 296 14.08 -23.77 2.76
C ARG A 296 15.20 -22.92 3.35
N ASP A 297 16.43 -23.10 2.88
CA ASP A 297 17.58 -22.30 3.31
C ASP A 297 17.45 -20.82 2.89
N PHE A 298 16.71 -20.54 1.81
CA PHE A 298 16.28 -19.19 1.44
C PHE A 298 15.08 -18.66 2.27
N GLY A 299 14.68 -19.38 3.32
CA GLY A 299 13.58 -19.01 4.21
C GLY A 299 12.19 -19.28 3.64
N ARG A 300 12.06 -20.13 2.61
CA ARG A 300 10.77 -20.46 1.99
C ARG A 300 10.25 -21.79 2.53
N THR A 301 9.09 -21.76 3.17
CA THR A 301 8.43 -22.95 3.75
C THR A 301 7.44 -23.61 2.80
N GLN A 302 7.11 -22.96 1.68
CA GLN A 302 6.12 -23.37 0.69
C GLN A 302 6.75 -23.50 -0.69
N THR A 303 6.14 -24.33 -1.53
CA THR A 303 6.46 -24.40 -2.96
C THR A 303 6.00 -23.14 -3.70
N LEU A 304 6.52 -22.91 -4.91
CA LEU A 304 6.15 -21.74 -5.71
C LEU A 304 4.66 -21.73 -6.07
N LYS A 305 4.08 -22.90 -6.38
CA LYS A 305 2.64 -23.05 -6.65
C LYS A 305 1.78 -22.74 -5.42
N GLU A 306 2.18 -23.19 -4.23
CA GLU A 306 1.48 -22.87 -2.98
C GLU A 306 1.52 -21.36 -2.70
N MET A 307 2.69 -20.71 -2.83
CA MET A 307 2.80 -19.26 -2.67
C MET A 307 1.92 -18.50 -3.68
N LEU A 308 1.81 -19.00 -4.91
CA LEU A 308 0.93 -18.43 -5.93
C LEU A 308 -0.55 -18.58 -5.55
N ASN A 309 -0.95 -19.74 -5.03
CA ASN A 309 -2.31 -19.99 -4.55
C ASN A 309 -2.67 -19.11 -3.34
N ASP A 310 -1.73 -18.92 -2.41
CA ASP A 310 -1.91 -18.01 -1.26
C ASP A 310 -2.09 -16.56 -1.72
N LEU A 311 -1.27 -16.11 -2.68
CA LEU A 311 -1.43 -14.79 -3.28
C LEU A 311 -2.80 -14.64 -3.99
N LYS A 312 -3.23 -15.66 -4.74
CA LYS A 312 -4.55 -15.70 -5.39
C LYS A 312 -5.66 -15.57 -4.37
N SER A 313 -5.58 -16.32 -3.27
CA SER A 313 -6.54 -16.30 -2.17
C SER A 313 -6.60 -14.93 -1.50
N ASN A 314 -5.44 -14.35 -1.18
CA ASN A 314 -5.33 -13.03 -0.55
C ASN A 314 -5.87 -11.90 -1.44
N LEU A 315 -5.59 -11.94 -2.75
CA LEU A 315 -6.14 -10.98 -3.71
C LEU A 315 -7.65 -11.12 -3.87
N THR A 316 -8.15 -12.35 -3.90
CA THR A 316 -9.60 -12.62 -3.96
C THR A 316 -10.28 -12.09 -2.70
N TYR A 317 -9.73 -12.38 -1.52
CA TYR A 317 -10.21 -11.85 -0.25
C TYR A 317 -10.19 -10.32 -0.22
N SER A 318 -9.09 -9.69 -0.64
CA SER A 318 -8.97 -8.22 -0.66
C SER A 318 -9.98 -7.58 -1.62
N ARG A 319 -10.18 -8.17 -2.81
CA ARG A 319 -11.22 -7.76 -3.76
C ARG A 319 -12.61 -7.85 -3.12
N ASP A 320 -12.93 -8.99 -2.53
CA ASP A 320 -14.24 -9.25 -1.97
C ASP A 320 -14.51 -8.32 -0.76
N ALA A 321 -13.49 -8.07 0.07
CA ALA A 321 -13.57 -7.10 1.17
C ALA A 321 -13.78 -5.66 0.68
N LEU A 322 -13.14 -5.24 -0.43
CA LEU A 322 -13.37 -3.93 -1.04
C LEU A 322 -14.78 -3.82 -1.63
N ILE A 323 -15.28 -4.89 -2.25
CA ILE A 323 -16.66 -4.96 -2.76
C ILE A 323 -17.65 -4.88 -1.60
N GLU A 324 -17.43 -5.63 -0.51
CA GLU A 324 -18.28 -5.57 0.68
C GLU A 324 -18.27 -4.16 1.31
N ALA A 325 -17.09 -3.52 1.42
CA ALA A 325 -16.95 -2.17 1.92
C ALA A 325 -17.67 -1.11 1.05
N ARG A 326 -17.82 -1.36 -0.26
CA ARG A 326 -18.63 -0.54 -1.18
C ARG A 326 -20.12 -0.60 -0.81
N TYR A 327 -20.64 -1.78 -0.45
CA TYR A 327 -22.07 -2.00 -0.20
C TYR A 327 -22.51 -1.81 1.25
N LYS A 328 -21.59 -1.85 2.21
CA LYS A 328 -21.92 -1.69 3.62
C LYS A 328 -22.36 -0.25 3.92
N GLU A 329 -23.58 -0.10 4.44
CA GLU A 329 -24.14 1.18 4.89
C GLU A 329 -23.22 1.81 5.95
N GLY A 330 -22.53 2.89 5.57
CA GLY A 330 -21.51 3.56 6.39
C GLY A 330 -20.11 3.63 5.76
N GLY A 331 -19.86 2.89 4.67
CA GLY A 331 -18.63 2.99 3.88
C GLY A 331 -18.64 4.15 2.88
N VAL A 332 -17.87 4.00 1.78
CA VAL A 332 -17.75 5.02 0.73
C VAL A 332 -19.10 5.38 0.09
N ALA A 333 -20.03 4.42 -0.03
CA ALA A 333 -21.40 4.69 -0.47
C ALA A 333 -22.20 5.58 0.50
N GLY A 334 -21.93 5.46 1.81
CA GLY A 334 -22.51 6.34 2.83
C GLY A 334 -21.98 7.78 2.72
N MET A 335 -20.69 7.95 2.46
CA MET A 335 -20.09 9.28 2.21
C MET A 335 -20.62 9.92 0.93
N ILE A 336 -20.75 9.13 -0.14
CA ILE A 336 -21.32 9.58 -1.44
C ILE A 336 -22.81 9.96 -1.31
N ASN A 337 -23.59 9.21 -0.53
CA ASN A 337 -25.00 9.57 -0.30
C ASN A 337 -25.14 10.77 0.64
N GLY A 338 -24.22 10.93 1.60
CA GLY A 338 -24.12 12.11 2.45
C GLY A 338 -23.89 13.39 1.66
N SER A 339 -23.02 13.37 0.63
CA SER A 339 -22.80 14.55 -0.22
C SER A 339 -24.03 14.94 -1.04
N ARG A 340 -24.79 13.95 -1.55
CA ARG A 340 -26.08 14.19 -2.23
C ARG A 340 -27.15 14.79 -1.32
N SER A 341 -27.18 14.38 -0.05
CA SER A 341 -28.06 14.98 0.95
C SER A 341 -27.73 16.44 1.23
N ILE A 342 -26.47 16.85 1.06
CA ILE A 342 -26.04 18.25 1.22
C ILE A 342 -26.50 19.06 0.00
N GLU A 343 -26.32 18.56 -1.23
CA GLU A 343 -26.83 19.21 -2.45
C GLU A 343 -28.35 19.36 -2.49
N CYS A 344 -29.11 18.34 -2.07
CA CYS A 344 -30.58 18.40 -2.12
C CYS A 344 -31.19 19.29 -1.02
N ASN A 345 -30.47 19.60 0.05
CA ASN A 345 -30.96 20.43 1.15
C ASN A 345 -30.31 21.82 1.22
N SER A 346 -29.48 22.18 0.24
CA SER A 346 -28.75 23.45 0.17
C SER A 346 -29.58 24.58 -0.44
N ASN A 347 -30.88 24.63 -0.18
CA ASN A 347 -31.72 25.71 -0.67
C ASN A 347 -31.50 26.94 0.23
N CYS A 348 -30.46 27.72 -0.06
CA CYS A 348 -30.04 28.87 0.75
C CYS A 348 -31.06 30.02 0.83
N ASN A 349 -32.15 29.91 0.06
CA ASN A 349 -33.31 30.79 0.11
C ASN A 349 -33.83 31.04 1.53
N PHE A 350 -33.76 30.06 2.44
CA PHE A 350 -34.20 30.28 3.82
C PHE A 350 -33.34 31.31 4.57
N ILE A 351 -32.01 31.22 4.42
CA ILE A 351 -31.06 32.10 5.11
C ILE A 351 -31.13 33.52 4.53
N VAL A 352 -31.13 33.63 3.20
CA VAL A 352 -31.25 34.93 2.51
C VAL A 352 -32.55 35.63 2.89
N LYS A 353 -33.68 34.90 2.85
CA LYS A 353 -34.99 35.45 3.23
C LYS A 353 -35.05 35.87 4.70
N LYS A 354 -34.51 35.07 5.62
CA LYS A 354 -34.50 35.43 7.05
C LYS A 354 -33.59 36.62 7.33
N TYR A 355 -32.46 36.72 6.63
CA TYR A 355 -31.58 37.87 6.74
C TYR A 355 -32.25 39.14 6.21
N SER A 356 -32.89 39.10 5.05
CA SER A 356 -33.60 40.25 4.49
C SER A 356 -34.76 40.69 5.39
N GLU A 357 -35.59 39.75 5.88
CA GLU A 357 -36.68 40.03 6.82
C GLU A 357 -36.17 40.68 8.12
N THR A 358 -35.05 40.18 8.66
CA THR A 358 -34.48 40.72 9.90
C THR A 358 -33.87 42.10 9.68
N LYS A 359 -33.18 42.29 8.56
CA LYS A 359 -32.59 43.57 8.19
C LYS A 359 -33.68 44.63 8.01
N GLU A 360 -34.74 44.32 7.27
CA GLU A 360 -35.86 45.23 7.03
C GLU A 360 -36.56 45.60 8.34
N ALA A 361 -36.87 44.61 9.20
CA ALA A 361 -37.50 44.86 10.49
C ALA A 361 -36.63 45.72 11.44
N TRP A 362 -35.31 45.52 11.45
CA TRP A 362 -34.42 46.34 12.28
C TRP A 362 -34.18 47.73 11.69
N CYS A 363 -33.82 47.79 10.41
CA CYS A 363 -33.42 49.03 9.76
C CYS A 363 -34.58 49.97 9.46
N ASP A 364 -35.73 49.45 9.05
CA ASP A 364 -36.85 50.29 8.65
C ASP A 364 -37.82 50.54 9.82
N ASP A 365 -38.27 49.48 10.52
CA ASP A 365 -39.30 49.65 11.56
C ASP A 365 -38.74 50.25 12.85
N VAL A 366 -37.68 49.67 13.41
CA VAL A 366 -37.13 50.12 14.69
C VAL A 366 -36.43 51.47 14.53
N PHE A 367 -35.58 51.62 13.52
CA PHE A 367 -34.75 52.82 13.39
C PHE A 367 -35.48 53.98 12.72
N GLY A 368 -36.36 53.72 11.76
CA GLY A 368 -37.25 54.75 11.20
C GLY A 368 -38.07 55.43 12.30
N SER A 369 -38.59 54.63 13.23
CA SER A 369 -39.34 55.13 14.39
C SER A 369 -38.48 55.97 15.34
N VAL A 370 -37.26 55.53 15.66
CA VAL A 370 -36.35 56.26 16.57
C VAL A 370 -35.90 57.59 15.97
N VAL A 371 -35.59 57.63 14.68
CA VAL A 371 -35.24 58.87 13.96
C VAL A 371 -36.41 59.85 13.97
N GLN A 372 -37.63 59.36 13.68
CA GLN A 372 -38.82 60.20 13.67
C GLN A 372 -39.11 60.81 15.05
N ILE A 373 -38.98 60.01 16.12
CA ILE A 373 -39.16 60.50 17.50
C ILE A 373 -38.07 61.50 17.88
N SER A 374 -36.80 61.22 17.56
CA SER A 374 -35.67 62.11 17.83
C SER A 374 -35.84 63.45 17.12
N GLY A 375 -36.20 63.44 15.84
CA GLY A 375 -36.46 64.64 15.06
C GLY A 375 -37.62 65.47 15.64
N GLY A 376 -38.68 64.79 16.09
CA GLY A 376 -39.81 65.43 16.79
C GLY A 376 -39.39 66.11 18.10
N LEU A 377 -38.59 65.45 18.93
CA LEU A 377 -38.06 66.02 20.18
C LEU A 377 -37.15 67.21 19.93
N TRP A 378 -36.31 67.15 18.90
CA TRP A 378 -35.44 68.25 18.54
C TRP A 378 -36.23 69.49 18.10
N ALA A 379 -37.22 69.30 17.22
CA ALA A 379 -38.12 70.38 16.79
C ALA A 379 -38.87 71.00 17.98
N LEU A 380 -39.43 70.18 18.87
CA LEU A 380 -40.10 70.66 20.09
C LEU A 380 -39.17 71.49 20.98
N SER A 381 -37.93 71.04 21.17
CA SER A 381 -36.93 71.76 21.98
C SER A 381 -36.67 73.17 21.44
N VAL A 382 -36.52 73.30 20.11
CA VAL A 382 -36.34 74.59 19.45
C VAL A 382 -37.54 75.52 19.68
N PHE A 383 -38.77 75.01 19.54
CA PHE A 383 -39.97 75.82 19.76
C PHE A 383 -40.13 76.27 21.21
N VAL A 384 -39.85 75.39 22.19
CA VAL A 384 -39.90 75.75 23.62
C VAL A 384 -38.86 76.82 23.95
N TRP A 385 -37.66 76.72 23.38
CA TRP A 385 -36.62 77.71 23.56
C TRP A 385 -37.03 79.09 23.01
N ILE A 386 -37.61 79.12 21.81
CA ILE A 386 -38.16 80.34 21.20
C ILE A 386 -39.26 80.94 22.11
N GLN A 387 -40.18 80.12 22.62
CA GLN A 387 -41.22 80.60 23.55
C GLN A 387 -40.64 81.18 24.84
N ALA A 388 -39.60 80.57 25.40
CA ALA A 388 -38.92 81.09 26.59
C ALA A 388 -38.25 82.45 26.32
N CYS A 389 -37.57 82.61 25.18
CA CYS A 389 -36.99 83.88 24.76
C CYS A 389 -38.05 84.98 24.59
N PHE A 390 -39.17 84.68 23.94
CA PHE A 390 -40.27 85.65 23.81
C PHE A 390 -40.91 85.98 25.16
N GLY A 391 -41.09 84.99 26.04
CA GLY A 391 -41.58 85.19 27.40
C GLY A 391 -40.66 86.10 28.22
N TYR A 392 -39.34 85.99 28.04
CA TYR A 392 -38.35 86.88 28.65
C TYR A 392 -38.52 88.32 28.18
N LEU A 393 -38.51 88.51 26.87
CA LEU A 393 -38.63 89.82 26.26
C LEU A 393 -39.92 90.51 26.69
N LEU A 394 -41.03 89.77 26.76
CA LEU A 394 -42.31 90.27 27.26
C LEU A 394 -42.26 90.63 28.74
N THR A 395 -41.65 89.80 29.59
CA THR A 395 -41.56 90.11 31.03
C THR A 395 -40.65 91.30 31.32
N VAL A 396 -39.52 91.45 30.61
CA VAL A 396 -38.67 92.64 30.69
C VAL A 396 -39.44 93.88 30.26
N ARG A 397 -40.20 93.79 29.16
CA ARG A 397 -40.95 94.93 28.62
C ARG A 397 -42.16 95.31 29.48
N LEU A 398 -42.88 94.35 30.03
CA LEU A 398 -44.06 94.56 30.88
C LEU A 398 -43.70 94.99 32.31
N ARG A 399 -42.53 94.60 32.83
CA ARG A 399 -42.09 95.07 34.14
C ARG A 399 -41.80 96.56 34.17
N GLY A 400 -41.62 97.20 33.01
CA GLY A 400 -41.80 98.64 32.85
C GLY A 400 -41.20 99.48 33.98
N LYS A 401 -40.04 99.10 34.54
CA LYS A 401 -39.31 100.00 35.41
C LYS A 401 -38.90 101.14 34.50
N SER A 402 -39.50 102.31 34.73
CA SER A 402 -39.07 103.56 34.12
C SER A 402 -37.55 103.60 34.27
N ARG A 403 -36.82 103.96 33.21
CA ARG A 403 -35.35 104.04 33.21
C ARG A 403 -34.80 104.88 34.38
N LYS A 404 -35.65 105.68 35.03
CA LYS A 404 -35.36 106.43 36.25
C LYS A 404 -35.20 105.54 37.50
N ASP A 405 -36.10 104.59 37.74
CA ASP A 405 -36.04 103.72 38.94
C ASP A 405 -34.85 102.75 38.89
N LEU A 406 -34.39 102.40 37.67
CA LEU A 406 -33.20 101.56 37.47
C LEU A 406 -31.88 102.34 37.58
N VAL A 407 -31.91 103.67 37.49
CA VAL A 407 -30.73 104.52 37.71
C VAL A 407 -30.61 104.85 39.20
N GLU A 408 -31.73 105.08 39.88
CA GLU A 408 -31.75 105.36 41.32
C GLU A 408 -31.30 104.13 42.15
N GLU A 409 -31.69 102.92 41.76
CA GLU A 409 -31.28 101.67 42.43
C GLU A 409 -29.81 101.29 42.13
N VAL A 410 -29.24 101.75 41.01
CA VAL A 410 -27.81 101.57 40.68
C VAL A 410 -26.95 102.67 41.33
N GLU A 411 -27.49 103.88 41.54
CA GLU A 411 -26.83 104.92 42.34
C GLU A 411 -26.79 104.53 43.83
N GLU A 412 -27.85 103.92 44.38
CA GLU A 412 -27.82 103.38 45.76
C GLU A 412 -26.83 102.21 45.93
N GLU A 413 -26.68 101.30 44.95
CA GLU A 413 -25.65 100.25 45.02
C GLU A 413 -24.21 100.77 44.77
N PHE A 414 -24.04 101.91 44.07
CA PHE A 414 -22.71 102.53 43.92
C PHE A 414 -22.27 103.31 45.16
N GLU A 415 -23.20 103.91 45.92
CA GLU A 415 -22.86 104.58 47.19
C GLU A 415 -22.55 103.59 48.33
N GLU A 416 -23.11 102.37 48.31
CA GLU A 416 -22.74 101.32 49.28
C GLU A 416 -21.47 100.53 48.89
N GLY A 417 -20.95 100.70 47.67
CA GLY A 417 -19.77 100.01 47.16
C GLY A 417 -18.41 100.67 47.43
N GLU A 418 -18.37 101.93 47.88
CA GLU A 418 -17.11 102.73 47.98
C GLU A 418 -16.52 102.82 49.41
N VAL A 419 -16.81 101.84 50.29
CA VAL A 419 -16.10 101.68 51.58
C VAL A 419 -15.74 100.20 51.81
N GLY A 420 -14.75 99.72 51.05
CA GLY A 420 -14.26 98.35 51.16
C GLY A 420 -12.90 98.13 50.52
N GLY A 421 -11.99 99.08 50.69
CA GLY A 421 -10.58 98.90 50.32
C GLY A 421 -9.84 97.98 51.30
N GLY A 422 -9.02 97.10 50.73
CA GLY A 422 -8.00 96.30 51.43
C GLY A 422 -8.20 94.81 51.17
N GLY A 423 -7.28 94.06 50.60
CA GLY A 423 -5.90 94.30 50.21
C GLY A 423 -5.25 92.93 49.99
N MET A 424 -4.05 92.94 49.40
CA MET A 424 -3.11 91.82 49.29
C MET A 424 -3.55 90.65 48.39
N ASP A 425 -2.72 89.90 47.71
CA ASP A 425 -1.33 89.93 47.22
C ASP A 425 -1.25 88.58 46.47
N GLU A 426 -0.84 88.57 45.20
CA GLU A 426 0.37 87.87 44.73
C GLU A 426 0.35 86.33 44.76
N ASP A 427 0.89 85.80 43.65
CA ASP A 427 1.35 84.44 43.33
C ASP A 427 0.37 83.46 42.63
N PHE A 428 0.59 83.17 41.33
CA PHE A 428 1.55 82.19 40.79
C PHE A 428 1.22 80.78 41.31
N ASP A 429 0.77 79.82 40.48
CA ASP A 429 1.65 79.14 39.53
C ASP A 429 0.90 78.40 38.41
N LEU A 430 1.57 78.37 37.24
CA LEU A 430 1.40 77.42 36.15
C LEU A 430 1.79 76.00 36.61
N TYR A 431 1.04 74.97 36.23
CA TYR A 431 1.65 73.68 35.87
C TYR A 431 0.86 72.97 34.76
N SER A 432 1.56 72.80 33.64
CA SER A 432 1.57 71.64 32.72
C SER A 432 0.24 71.07 32.22
#